data_AF-A0A5C8GBV3-F1
#
_entry.id   AF-A0A5C8GBV3-F1
#
_cell.length_a   1.000
_cell.length_b   1.000
_cell.length_c   1.000
_cell.angle_alpha   90.00
_cell.angle_beta   90.00
_cell.angle_gamma   90.00
#
_symmetry.space_group_name_H-M   'P 1'
#
loop_
_entity.id
_entity.type
_entity.pdbx_description
1 polymer ?
#
loop_
_entity_poly.entity_id
_entity_poly.type
_entity_poly.pdbx_seq_one_letter_code
_entity_poly.pdbx_strand_id
1 'polypeptide(L)'
;MNSKKLFLILLSVLTVAFVSCKDKGTDPTFKVSDIAGNWSGDGVSFTIDNNGNGKVTMADGISVDIPFQIPEADWNSEKTEYTIKGDDVGLSGASITFKSAMSGTATGTTGTTSISKI
;
A
#
# COMPACT_ATOMS: atom_id res chain seq x y z
N MET A 1 10.34 39.47 -37.32
CA MET A 1 9.81 38.26 -36.64
C MET A 1 9.04 38.73 -35.42
N ASN A 2 7.72 38.57 -35.37
CA ASN A 2 6.87 39.18 -34.34
C ASN A 2 6.98 38.40 -33.02
N SER A 3 7.25 39.08 -31.90
CA SER A 3 7.34 38.51 -30.55
C SER A 3 6.15 37.61 -30.19
N LYS A 4 4.95 37.95 -30.69
CA LYS A 4 3.71 37.17 -30.54
C LYS A 4 3.77 35.77 -31.17
N LYS A 5 4.52 35.58 -32.26
CA LYS A 5 4.69 34.27 -32.92
C LYS A 5 5.64 33.37 -32.15
N LEU A 6 6.66 33.93 -31.48
CA LEU A 6 7.60 33.17 -30.66
C LEU A 6 6.92 32.56 -29.42
N PHE A 7 6.02 33.33 -28.79
CA PHE A 7 5.27 32.90 -27.60
C PHE A 7 4.36 31.70 -27.89
N LEU A 8 3.69 31.69 -29.05
CA LEU A 8 2.82 30.58 -29.47
C LEU A 8 3.60 29.30 -29.79
N ILE A 9 4.81 29.42 -30.32
CA ILE A 9 5.69 28.26 -30.60
C ILE A 9 6.22 27.67 -29.29
N LEU A 10 6.66 28.50 -28.35
CA LEU A 10 7.08 28.05 -27.02
C LEU A 10 5.93 27.37 -26.24
N LEU A 11 4.72 27.93 -26.32
CA LEU A 11 3.55 27.36 -25.67
C LEU A 11 3.13 26.01 -26.28
N SER A 12 3.27 25.82 -27.60
CA SER A 12 2.93 24.55 -28.25
C SER A 12 3.97 23.45 -28.01
N VAL A 13 5.25 23.80 -27.79
CA VAL A 13 6.29 22.83 -27.42
C VAL A 13 6.13 22.39 -25.96
N LEU A 14 5.69 23.30 -25.08
CA LEU A 14 5.46 23.01 -23.67
C LEU A 14 4.31 22.02 -23.44
N THR A 15 3.26 22.02 -24.28
CA THR A 15 2.13 21.07 -24.14
C THR A 15 2.45 19.64 -24.59
N VAL A 16 3.50 19.43 -25.40
CA VAL A 16 3.94 18.08 -25.81
C VAL A 16 4.84 17.41 -24.77
N ALA A 17 5.49 18.18 -23.90
CA ALA A 17 6.30 17.65 -22.81
C ALA A 17 5.46 16.98 -21.70
N PHE A 18 4.18 17.34 -21.56
CA PHE A 18 3.27 16.74 -20.56
C PHE A 18 2.53 15.50 -21.06
N VAL A 19 2.61 15.16 -22.35
CA VAL A 19 2.03 13.90 -22.89
C VAL A 19 3.01 12.72 -22.74
N SER A 20 4.28 13.00 -22.39
CA SER A 20 5.31 11.96 -22.32
C SER A 20 5.57 11.38 -20.92
N CYS A 21 4.67 11.60 -19.94
CA CYS A 21 4.51 10.66 -18.83
C CYS A 21 3.45 9.61 -19.19
N LYS A 22 3.53 9.04 -20.41
CA LYS A 22 3.02 7.69 -20.64
C LYS A 22 4.09 6.77 -20.06
N ASP A 23 4.09 6.63 -18.73
CA ASP A 23 4.86 5.60 -18.05
C ASP A 23 4.40 4.25 -18.65
N LYS A 24 5.26 3.74 -19.53
CA LYS A 24 5.10 2.43 -20.14
C LYS A 24 6.11 1.54 -19.43
N GLY A 25 5.63 0.82 -18.43
CA GLY A 25 6.31 -0.39 -17.99
C GLY A 25 6.14 -0.62 -16.50
N THR A 26 5.46 -1.71 -16.17
CA THR A 26 5.27 -2.29 -14.83
C THR A 26 4.34 -1.52 -13.89
N ASP A 27 3.39 -2.25 -13.30
CA ASP A 27 2.62 -1.74 -12.16
C ASP A 27 3.61 -1.29 -11.08
N PRO A 28 3.32 -0.19 -10.36
CA PRO A 28 4.21 0.29 -9.30
C PRO A 28 4.46 -0.84 -8.29
N THR A 29 5.73 -1.16 -8.07
CA THR A 29 6.15 -2.12 -7.05
C THR A 29 6.47 -1.40 -5.74
N PHE A 30 6.42 -2.13 -4.65
CA PHE A 30 6.93 -1.71 -3.35
C PHE A 30 7.73 -2.86 -2.73
N LYS A 31 8.72 -2.54 -1.90
CA LYS A 31 9.39 -3.56 -1.10
C LYS A 31 8.47 -3.92 0.07
N VAL A 32 8.30 -5.21 0.37
CA VAL A 32 7.41 -5.63 1.47
C VAL A 32 7.84 -4.98 2.80
N SER A 33 9.14 -4.78 3.03
CA SER A 33 9.63 -4.06 4.22
C SER A 33 9.10 -2.63 4.38
N ASP A 34 8.68 -1.98 3.28
CA ASP A 34 8.16 -0.62 3.32
C ASP A 34 6.77 -0.54 3.95
N ILE A 35 6.10 -1.66 4.21
CA ILE A 35 4.82 -1.70 4.94
C ILE A 35 5.00 -1.58 6.45
N ALA A 36 6.23 -1.66 6.98
CA ALA A 36 6.52 -1.45 8.41
C ALA A 36 5.94 -0.11 8.89
N GLY A 37 5.17 -0.12 9.98
CA GLY A 37 4.54 1.06 10.55
C GLY A 37 3.12 0.79 11.05
N ASN A 38 2.43 1.89 11.38
CA ASN A 38 1.07 1.88 11.90
C ASN A 38 0.07 1.98 10.74
N TRP A 39 -0.99 1.19 10.81
CA TRP A 39 -2.04 1.15 9.81
C TRP A 39 -3.40 1.32 10.47
N SER A 40 -4.31 2.00 9.77
CA SER A 40 -5.70 2.16 10.19
C SER A 40 -6.65 2.08 9.00
N GLY A 41 -7.84 1.58 9.27
CA GLY A 41 -9.02 1.63 8.40
C GLY A 41 -10.28 1.65 9.26
N ASP A 42 -11.45 1.59 8.61
CA ASP A 42 -12.71 1.57 9.35
C ASP A 42 -12.79 0.32 10.26
N GLY A 43 -12.79 0.53 11.58
CA GLY A 43 -12.86 -0.54 12.56
C GLY A 43 -11.60 -1.42 12.69
N VAL A 44 -10.47 -1.06 12.08
CA VAL A 44 -9.24 -1.85 12.17
C VAL A 44 -8.02 -0.96 12.35
N SER A 45 -7.12 -1.36 13.24
CA SER A 45 -5.81 -0.75 13.39
C SER A 45 -4.76 -1.83 13.64
N PHE A 46 -3.55 -1.67 13.15
CA PHE A 46 -2.49 -2.65 13.40
C PHE A 46 -1.11 -2.01 13.23
N THR A 47 -0.08 -2.71 13.66
CA THR A 47 1.31 -2.27 13.53
C THR A 47 2.16 -3.42 13.01
N ILE A 48 3.08 -3.12 12.08
CA ILE A 48 4.12 -4.03 11.61
C ILE A 48 5.46 -3.42 11.98
N ASP A 49 6.30 -4.15 12.70
CA ASP A 49 7.63 -3.67 13.06
C ASP A 49 8.64 -3.81 11.89
N ASN A 50 9.86 -3.31 12.10
CA ASN A 50 10.92 -3.33 11.09
C ASN A 50 11.51 -4.74 10.84
N ASN A 51 11.07 -5.74 11.59
CA ASN A 51 11.44 -7.14 11.47
C ASN A 51 10.33 -7.99 10.82
N GLY A 52 9.23 -7.36 10.37
CA GLY A 52 8.11 -8.05 9.76
C GLY A 52 7.18 -8.73 10.77
N ASN A 53 7.32 -8.42 12.07
CA ASN A 53 6.38 -8.90 13.08
C ASN A 53 5.19 -7.95 13.17
N GLY A 54 3.99 -8.51 13.15
CA GLY A 54 2.75 -7.76 13.26
C GLY A 54 2.06 -7.87 14.61
N LYS A 55 1.31 -6.83 14.96
CA LYS A 55 0.31 -6.80 16.03
C LYS A 55 -0.97 -6.17 15.52
N VAL A 56 -2.08 -6.90 15.60
CA VAL A 56 -3.40 -6.41 15.18
C VAL A 56 -4.17 -5.86 16.37
N THR A 57 -4.78 -4.69 16.22
CA THR A 57 -5.70 -4.09 17.21
C THR A 57 -7.08 -3.93 16.55
N MET A 58 -7.99 -4.86 16.85
CA MET A 58 -9.35 -4.79 16.32
C MET A 58 -10.15 -3.69 17.04
N ALA A 59 -11.04 -3.00 16.32
CA ALA A 59 -12.04 -2.16 16.98
C ALA A 59 -12.99 -3.02 17.83
N ASP A 60 -13.66 -2.38 18.80
CA ASP A 60 -14.34 -2.93 19.99
C ASP A 60 -13.50 -3.05 21.28
N GLY A 61 -12.32 -2.42 21.34
CA GLY A 61 -11.55 -2.32 22.59
C GLY A 61 -10.94 -3.65 23.04
N ILE A 62 -11.00 -4.67 22.18
CA ILE A 62 -10.30 -5.94 22.35
C ILE A 62 -8.95 -5.83 21.62
N SER A 63 -7.93 -5.36 22.34
CA SER A 63 -6.54 -5.48 21.89
C SER A 63 -6.11 -6.94 22.01
N VAL A 64 -6.31 -7.73 20.96
CA VAL A 64 -5.67 -9.04 20.85
C VAL A 64 -4.36 -8.85 20.12
N ASP A 65 -3.25 -8.84 20.87
CA ASP A 65 -1.92 -8.94 20.26
C ASP A 65 -1.81 -10.31 19.59
N ILE A 66 -2.15 -10.37 18.29
CA ILE A 66 -2.01 -11.57 17.48
C ILE A 66 -0.66 -11.44 16.75
N PRO A 67 0.39 -12.12 17.23
CA PRO A 67 1.68 -12.08 16.58
C PRO A 67 1.60 -12.87 15.27
N PHE A 68 2.06 -12.26 14.19
CA PHE A 68 2.40 -12.95 12.96
C PHE A 68 3.78 -12.51 12.50
N GLN A 69 4.44 -13.34 11.70
CA GLN A 69 5.73 -13.02 11.12
C GLN A 69 5.64 -13.13 9.59
N ILE A 70 6.03 -12.06 8.90
CA ILE A 70 6.24 -12.09 7.46
C ILE A 70 7.52 -12.91 7.19
N PRO A 71 7.49 -13.93 6.31
CA PRO A 71 8.70 -14.69 5.96
C PRO A 71 9.82 -13.77 5.47
N GLU A 72 11.06 -14.01 5.90
CA GLU A 72 12.22 -13.18 5.53
C GLU A 72 12.41 -13.06 4.01
N ALA A 73 12.08 -14.14 3.28
CA ALA A 73 12.10 -14.17 1.82
C ALA A 73 11.11 -13.17 1.20
N ASP A 74 9.93 -13.01 1.80
CA ASP A 74 8.95 -12.02 1.34
C ASP A 74 9.34 -10.62 1.81
N TRP A 75 9.82 -10.45 3.05
CA TRP A 75 10.18 -9.15 3.62
C TRP A 75 11.17 -8.36 2.76
N ASN A 76 12.10 -9.07 2.11
CA ASN A 76 13.13 -8.47 1.26
C ASN A 76 12.77 -8.45 -0.24
N SER A 77 11.54 -8.82 -0.60
CA SER A 77 11.08 -8.89 -1.99
C SER A 77 10.33 -7.63 -2.44
N GLU A 78 10.38 -7.36 -3.74
CA GLU A 78 9.46 -6.41 -4.38
C GLU A 78 8.17 -7.10 -4.83
N LYS A 79 7.05 -6.44 -4.60
CA LYS A 79 5.70 -6.91 -4.94
C LYS A 79 4.87 -5.78 -5.51
N THR A 80 3.93 -6.12 -6.38
CA THR A 80 2.81 -5.24 -6.78
C THR A 80 1.63 -5.35 -5.81
N GLU A 81 1.52 -6.50 -5.14
CA GLU A 81 0.52 -6.78 -4.10
C GLU A 81 1.09 -7.80 -3.10
N TYR A 82 0.81 -7.61 -1.82
CA TYR A 82 1.21 -8.55 -0.76
C TYR A 82 0.03 -8.84 0.16
N THR A 83 -0.27 -10.12 0.40
CA THR A 83 -1.39 -10.54 1.25
C THR A 83 -0.92 -11.36 2.43
N ILE A 84 -1.36 -10.96 3.61
CA ILE A 84 -1.23 -11.71 4.86
C ILE A 84 -2.58 -12.38 5.12
N LYS A 85 -2.57 -13.71 5.26
CA LYS A 85 -3.78 -14.47 5.61
C LYS A 85 -3.87 -14.62 7.12
N GLY A 86 -5.08 -14.47 7.65
CA GLY A 86 -5.36 -14.64 9.07
C GLY A 86 -5.39 -16.11 9.52
N ASP A 87 -5.49 -17.06 8.58
CA ASP A 87 -5.62 -18.49 8.89
C ASP A 87 -4.44 -19.01 9.73
N ASP A 88 -3.22 -18.52 9.46
CA ASP A 88 -1.99 -18.91 10.18
C ASP A 88 -1.98 -18.46 11.65
N VAL A 89 -2.86 -17.52 12.00
CA VAL A 89 -2.98 -16.95 13.36
C VAL A 89 -4.38 -17.13 13.96
N GLY A 90 -5.16 -18.08 13.44
CA GLY A 90 -6.48 -18.44 13.97
C GLY A 90 -7.60 -17.46 13.61
N LEU A 91 -7.35 -16.51 12.71
CA LEU A 91 -8.36 -15.59 12.17
C LEU A 91 -8.87 -16.11 10.82
N SER A 92 -9.66 -17.20 10.88
CA SER A 92 -10.18 -17.87 9.69
C SER A 92 -10.91 -16.90 8.76
N GLY A 93 -10.51 -16.86 7.48
CA GLY A 93 -11.15 -16.03 6.46
C GLY A 93 -10.85 -14.53 6.55
N ALA A 94 -9.99 -14.10 7.48
CA ALA A 94 -9.47 -12.74 7.52
C ALA A 94 -8.23 -12.59 6.63
N SER A 95 -8.00 -11.41 6.07
CA SER A 95 -6.76 -11.08 5.36
C SER A 95 -6.46 -9.59 5.39
N ILE A 96 -5.18 -9.27 5.18
CA ILE A 96 -4.71 -7.91 4.93
C ILE A 96 -3.97 -7.93 3.59
N THR A 97 -4.38 -7.10 2.65
CA THR A 97 -3.76 -6.98 1.33
C THR A 97 -3.20 -5.57 1.14
N PHE A 98 -1.90 -5.48 0.95
CA PHE A 98 -1.18 -4.25 0.63
C PHE A 98 -1.07 -4.09 -0.88
N LYS A 99 -1.49 -2.93 -1.39
CA LYS A 99 -1.38 -2.54 -2.81
C LYS A 99 -0.25 -1.56 -3.05
N SER A 100 0.31 -1.02 -1.98
CA SER A 100 1.49 -0.16 -1.96
C SER A 100 2.07 -0.11 -0.55
N ALA A 101 3.19 0.60 -0.38
CA ALA A 101 3.73 0.93 0.95
C ALA A 101 2.78 1.76 1.84
N MET A 102 1.74 2.38 1.26
CA MET A 102 0.86 3.35 1.94
C MET A 102 -0.63 2.97 1.95
N SER A 103 -1.05 1.97 1.19
CA SER A 103 -2.46 1.63 1.01
C SER A 103 -2.72 0.14 0.86
N GLY A 104 -3.92 -0.28 1.26
CA GLY A 104 -4.36 -1.66 1.17
C GLY A 104 -5.83 -1.84 1.55
N THR A 105 -6.19 -3.08 1.80
CA THR A 105 -7.51 -3.47 2.32
C THR A 105 -7.36 -4.50 3.44
N ALA A 106 -8.26 -4.45 4.43
CA ALA A 106 -8.45 -5.51 5.40
C ALA A 106 -9.80 -6.18 5.15
N THR A 107 -9.81 -7.51 5.11
CA THR A 107 -11.02 -8.32 4.93
C THR A 107 -11.25 -9.14 6.19
N GLY A 108 -12.50 -9.13 6.66
CA GLY A 108 -12.97 -9.94 7.78
C GLY A 108 -14.38 -10.46 7.52
N THR A 109 -15.01 -11.02 8.56
CA THR A 109 -16.36 -11.60 8.49
C THR A 109 -17.45 -10.59 8.12
N THR A 110 -17.24 -9.32 8.44
CA THR A 110 -18.20 -8.22 8.20
C THR A 110 -18.04 -7.55 6.83
N GLY A 111 -16.96 -7.88 6.10
CA GLY A 111 -16.69 -7.31 4.78
C GLY A 111 -15.23 -6.92 4.58
N THR A 112 -15.00 -6.07 3.58
CA THR A 112 -13.67 -5.53 3.26
C THR A 112 -13.66 -4.02 3.45
N THR A 113 -12.65 -3.52 4.15
CA THR A 113 -12.43 -2.10 4.40
C THR A 113 -11.09 -1.66 3.82
N SER A 114 -11.00 -0.39 3.42
CA SER A 114 -9.73 0.21 3.00
C SER A 114 -8.89 0.54 4.23
N ILE A 115 -7.57 0.34 4.10
CA ILE A 115 -6.59 0.71 5.12
C ILE A 115 -5.51 1.62 4.52
N SER A 116 -4.96 2.48 5.35
CA SER A 116 -3.83 3.35 5.01
C SER A 116 -2.83 3.41 6.16
N LYS A 117 -1.57 3.62 5.80
CA LYS A 117 -0.50 3.89 6.75
C LYS A 117 -0.72 5.26 7.42
N ILE A 118 -0.45 5.34 8.73
CA ILE A 118 -0.58 6.56 9.55
C ILE A 118 0.78 7.22 9.74
#